data_AF-A0A6I3S895-F1
#
_entry.id   AF-A0A6I3S895-F1
#
_cell.length_a   1.000
_cell.length_b   1.000
_cell.length_c   1.000
_cell.angle_alpha   90.00
_cell.angle_beta   90.00
_cell.angle_gamma   90.00
#
_symmetry.space_group_name_H-M   'P 1'
#
loop_
_entity.id
_entity.type
_entity.pdbx_description
1 polymer ?
#
loop_
_entity_poly.entity_id
_entity_poly.type
_entity_poly.pdbx_seq_one_letter_code
_entity_poly.pdbx_strand_id
1 'polypeptide(L)' 'MSMFNPPHAGMLIKDVIETKGISATELPCALKLQDSTVAKLLNGELNISEEMARRIEEVLT' A
#
# COMPACT_ATOMS: atom_id res chain seq x y z
N MET A 1 6.54 25.39 -5.45
CA MET A 1 7.69 24.50 -5.19
C MET A 1 7.27 23.11 -5.64
N SER A 2 7.76 22.66 -6.80
CA SER A 2 7.39 21.34 -7.33
C SER A 2 8.24 20.29 -6.63
N MET A 3 7.62 19.39 -5.87
CA MET A 3 8.32 18.27 -5.27
C MET A 3 8.93 17.43 -6.39
N PHE A 4 10.27 17.37 -6.44
CA PHE A 4 11.01 16.68 -7.50
C PHE A 4 10.99 15.15 -7.35
N ASN A 5 10.34 14.64 -6.30
CA ASN A 5 10.12 13.22 -6.07
C ASN A 5 8.81 13.02 -5.30
N PRO A 6 7.65 12.92 -5.99
CA PRO A 6 6.41 12.61 -5.31
C PRO A 6 6.56 11.27 -4.59
N PRO A 7 6.07 11.15 -3.34
CA PRO A 7 6.13 9.90 -2.60
C PRO A 7 5.41 8.82 -3.41
N HIS A 8 6.07 7.67 -3.56
CA HIS A 8 5.48 6.53 -4.25
C HIS A 8 4.17 6.14 -3.56
N ALA A 9 3.13 5.80 -4.34
CA ALA A 9 1.79 5.51 -3.81
C ALA A 9 1.80 4.45 -2.69
N GLY A 10 2.71 3.47 -2.82
CA GLY A 10 2.96 2.46 -1.80
C GLY A 10 3.44 2.98 -0.44
N MET A 11 4.24 4.06 -0.41
CA MET A 11 4.63 4.72 0.85
C MET A 11 3.46 5.45 1.48
N LEU A 12 2.57 6.07 0.69
CA LEU A 12 1.36 6.70 1.21
C LEU A 12 0.41 5.68 1.85
N ILE A 13 0.29 4.48 1.26
CA ILE A 13 -0.53 3.41 1.82
C ILE A 13 0.00 2.99 3.19
N LYS A 14 1.34 2.95 3.36
CA LYS A 14 1.97 2.68 4.64
C LYS A 14 1.57 3.68 5.72
N ASP A 15 1.58 4.97 5.40
CA ASP A 15 1.16 6.01 6.35
C ASP A 15 -0.33 5.89 6.71
N VAL A 16 -1.18 5.51 5.75
CA VAL A 16 -2.62 5.33 5.97
C VAL A 16 -2.91 4.13 6.87
N ILE A 17 -2.27 2.98 6.63
CA ILE A 17 -2.47 1.78 7.46
C ILE A 17 -1.95 2.00 8.89
N GLU A 18 -0.82 2.69 9.05
CA GLU A 18 -0.28 3.05 10.37
C GLU A 18 -1.22 4.00 11.10
N THR A 19 -1.79 4.98 10.40
CA THR A 19 -2.81 5.90 10.96
C THR A 19 -4.09 5.18 11.37
N LYS A 20 -4.51 4.17 10.60
CA LYS A 20 -5.69 3.34 10.92
C LYS A 20 -5.42 2.27 11.99
N GLY A 21 -4.17 2.06 12.39
CA GLY A 21 -3.79 1.00 13.34
C GLY A 21 -3.87 -0.41 12.76
N ILE A 22 -3.80 -0.56 11.43
CA ILE A 22 -3.78 -1.86 10.75
C ILE A 22 -2.34 -2.38 10.78
N SER A 23 -2.15 -3.62 11.27
CA SER A 23 -0.82 -4.22 11.30
C SER A 23 -0.35 -4.56 9.89
N ALA A 24 0.92 -4.27 9.58
CA ALA A 24 1.54 -4.61 8.29
C ALA A 24 1.51 -6.12 7.96
N THR A 25 1.35 -6.97 8.98
CA THR A 25 1.19 -8.42 8.89
C THR A 25 -0.24 -8.88 8.58
N GLU A 26 -1.25 -8.05 8.87
CA GLU A 26 -2.67 -8.35 8.58
C GLU A 26 -3.07 -7.86 7.19
N LEU A 27 -2.36 -6.85 6.69
CA LEU A 27 -2.59 -6.23 5.39
C LEU A 27 -2.54 -7.23 4.21
N PRO A 28 -1.59 -8.19 4.13
CA PRO A 28 -1.55 -9.16 3.04
C PRO A 28 -2.76 -10.08 3.03
N CYS A 29 -3.23 -10.51 4.20
CA CYS A 29 -4.45 -11.30 4.36
C CYS A 29 -5.69 -10.50 3.90
N ALA A 30 -5.79 -9.23 4.28
CA ALA A 30 -6.89 -8.36 3.88
C ALA A 30 -6.92 -8.10 2.36
N LEU A 31 -5.76 -7.82 1.76
CA LEU A 31 -5.61 -7.56 0.32
C LEU A 31 -5.63 -8.84 -0.54
N LYS A 32 -5.57 -10.03 0.09
CA LYS A 32 -5.38 -11.33 -0.58
C LYS A 32 -4.17 -11.33 -1.52
N LEU A 33 -3.07 -10.73 -1.06
CA LEU A 33 -1.79 -10.64 -1.76
C LEU A 33 -0.72 -11.40 -0.97
N GLN A 34 0.40 -11.73 -1.64
CA GLN A 34 1.55 -12.29 -0.95
C GLN A 34 2.24 -11.24 -0.08
N ASP A 35 2.76 -11.64 1.09
CA ASP A 35 3.53 -10.78 1.98
C ASP A 35 4.68 -10.07 1.26
N SER A 36 5.35 -10.78 0.36
CA SER A 36 6.45 -10.26 -0.46
C SER A 36 5.99 -9.16 -1.43
N THR A 37 4.77 -9.25 -1.96
CA THR A 37 4.17 -8.22 -2.82
C THR A 37 3.80 -6.99 -2.01
N VAL A 38 3.18 -7.17 -0.83
CA VAL A 38 2.82 -6.06 0.05
C VAL A 38 4.07 -5.34 0.57
N ALA A 39 5.11 -6.07 0.97
CA ALA A 39 6.37 -5.47 1.42
C ALA A 39 7.01 -4.58 0.34
N LYS A 40 7.09 -5.07 -0.90
CA LYS A 40 7.62 -4.29 -2.02
C LYS A 40 6.73 -3.09 -2.38
N LEU A 41 5.42 -3.24 -2.25
CA LEU A 41 4.48 -2.13 -2.42
C LEU A 41 4.75 -1.05 -1.35
N LEU A 42 4.81 -1.41 -0.07
CA LEU A 42 5.08 -0.47 1.03
C LEU A 42 6.46 0.20 0.93
N ASN A 43 7.45 -0.50 0.35
CA ASN A 43 8.78 0.04 0.07
C ASN A 43 8.84 0.92 -1.19
N GLY A 44 7.75 1.00 -1.96
CA GLY A 44 7.70 1.77 -3.21
C GLY A 44 8.47 1.16 -4.38
N GLU A 45 8.69 -0.15 -4.35
CA GLU A 45 9.42 -0.91 -5.38
C GLU A 45 8.50 -1.54 -6.44
N LEU A 46 7.18 -1.43 -6.26
CA LEU A 46 6.17 -1.99 -7.16
C LEU A 46 5.19 -0.93 -7.64
N ASN A 47 4.93 -0.91 -8.94
CA ASN A 47 3.80 -0.16 -9.50
C ASN A 47 2.47 -0.81 -9.08
N ILE A 48 1.46 0.03 -8.84
CA ILE A 48 0.11 -0.42 -8.46
C ILE A 48 -0.69 -0.65 -9.74
N SER A 49 -1.18 -1.88 -9.92
CA SER A 49 -2.14 -2.22 -10.98
C SER A 49 -3.57 -1.82 -10.58
N GLU A 50 -4.46 -1.66 -11.55
CA GLU A 50 -5.89 -1.36 -11.33
C GLU A 50 -6.55 -2.36 -10.36
N GLU A 51 -6.23 -3.65 -10.50
CA GLU A 51 -6.74 -4.70 -9.60
C GLU A 51 -6.25 -4.50 -8.15
N MET A 52 -4.99 -4.11 -7.98
CA MET A 52 -4.41 -3.85 -6.67
C MET A 52 -5.04 -2.61 -6.03
N ALA A 53 -5.22 -1.54 -6.82
CA ALA A 53 -5.87 -0.32 -6.36
C ALA A 53 -7.28 -0.60 -5.84
N ARG A 54 -8.06 -1.41 -6.56
CA ARG A 54 -9.42 -1.78 -6.16
C ARG A 54 -9.47 -2.59 -4.85
N ARG A 55 -8.55 -3.56 -4.68
CA ARG A 55 -8.42 -4.32 -3.42
C ARG A 55 -8.02 -3.41 -2.25
N ILE A 56 -7.14 -2.45 -2.50
CA ILE A 56 -6.73 -1.45 -1.51
C ILE A 56 -7.91 -0.57 -1.11
N GLU A 57 -8.72 -0.12 -2.06
CA GLU A 57 -9.93 0.66 -1.81
C GLU A 57 -10.94 -0.13 -0.95
N GLU A 58 -11.16 -1.42 -1.24
CA GLU A 58 -12.05 -2.29 -0.46
C GLU A 58 -11.58 -2.51 0.98
N VAL A 59 -10.27 -2.51 1.24
CA VAL A 59 -9.70 -2.72 2.58
C VAL A 59 -9.61 -1.40 3.36
N LEU A 60 -9.40 -0.29 2.67
CA LEU A 60 -9.22 1.03 3.29
C LEU A 60 -10.52 1.84 3.41
N THR A 61 -11.62 1.43 2.81
CA THR A 61 -12.95 2.05 2.99
C THR A 61 -13.71 1.41 4.14
#